data_AF-M8AN59-F1
#
_entry.id   AF-M8AN59-F1
#
_cell.length_a   1.000
_cell.length_b   1.000
_cell.length_c   1.000
_cell.angle_alpha   90.00
_cell.angle_beta   90.00
_cell.angle_gamma   90.00
#
_symmetry.space_group_name_H-M   'P 1'
#
loop_
_entity.id
_entity.type
_entity.pdbx_description
1 polymer ?
#
loop_
_entity_poly.entity_id
_entity_poly.type
_entity_poly.pdbx_seq_one_letter_code
_entity_poly.pdbx_strand_id
1 'polypeptide(L)'
;MQAAFLFTVVGTTGFLAVLAGQLPGVAIGSFSAVFPDYQERIARHEAAHFLVAYLTGLPILGYSLDIGKEHVNLVDDQLQKLLYSGQLDQKEVDRLAVISMAGLAAEGLEYDKVVGQSADLFTLQRFLNRTKPPLGKAQQQNLTRWAVLIAASLLKNNKAAHDALVSAMSQKATVLGCIEAIENAS
;
A
#
# COMPACT_ATOMS: atom_id res chain seq x y z
N MET A 1 -5.07 13.00 -18.76
CA MET A 1 -4.87 11.56 -19.06
C MET A 1 -4.67 10.74 -17.77
N GLN A 2 -5.53 10.84 -16.74
CA GLN A 2 -5.22 10.28 -15.40
C GLN A 2 -6.22 9.24 -14.83
N ALA A 3 -7.44 9.11 -15.35
CA ALA A 3 -8.41 8.13 -14.85
C ALA A 3 -8.45 6.83 -15.67
N ALA A 4 -8.22 6.92 -16.98
CA ALA A 4 -8.26 5.77 -17.89
C ALA A 4 -7.09 4.79 -17.65
N PHE A 5 -5.93 5.28 -17.17
CA PHE A 5 -4.76 4.44 -16.95
C PHE A 5 -4.89 3.57 -15.69
N LEU A 6 -5.44 4.11 -14.60
CA LEU A 6 -5.78 3.35 -13.38
C LEU A 6 -6.78 2.23 -13.67
N PHE A 7 -7.75 2.46 -14.57
CA PHE A 7 -8.71 1.43 -14.98
C PHE A 7 -8.06 0.29 -15.79
N THR A 8 -7.11 0.60 -16.67
CA THR A 8 -6.42 -0.41 -17.49
C THR A 8 -5.43 -1.22 -16.66
N VAL A 9 -4.69 -0.60 -15.73
CA VAL A 9 -3.77 -1.30 -14.82
C VAL A 9 -4.51 -2.33 -13.96
N VAL A 10 -5.62 -1.95 -13.33
CA VAL A 10 -6.44 -2.88 -12.53
C VAL A 10 -7.09 -3.99 -13.39
N GLY A 11 -7.34 -3.71 -14.68
CA GLY A 11 -7.97 -4.66 -15.61
C GLY A 11 -7.03 -5.64 -16.32
N THR A 12 -5.78 -5.27 -16.62
CA THR A 12 -4.87 -6.08 -17.45
C THR A 12 -3.53 -6.43 -16.81
N THR A 13 -3.03 -5.66 -15.83
CA THR A 13 -1.74 -5.97 -15.18
C THR A 13 -1.85 -6.97 -14.03
N GLY A 14 -3.06 -7.16 -13.50
CA GLY A 14 -3.35 -8.15 -12.45
C GLY A 14 -3.18 -9.62 -12.88
N PHE A 15 -3.01 -9.92 -14.17
CA PHE A 15 -2.86 -11.31 -14.64
C PHE A 15 -1.41 -11.70 -14.99
N LEU A 16 -0.54 -10.74 -15.32
CA LEU A 16 0.86 -11.05 -15.68
C LEU A 16 1.81 -11.04 -14.48
N ALA A 17 1.57 -10.22 -13.46
CA ALA A 17 2.38 -10.22 -12.23
C ALA A 17 2.16 -11.50 -11.39
N VAL A 18 0.98 -12.13 -11.51
CA VAL A 18 0.66 -13.42 -10.87
C VAL A 18 1.52 -14.57 -11.42
N LEU A 19 2.00 -14.48 -12.67
CA LEU A 19 2.85 -15.50 -13.28
C LEU A 19 4.33 -15.36 -12.88
N ALA A 20 4.84 -14.13 -12.71
CA ALA A 20 6.24 -13.91 -12.33
C ALA A 20 6.51 -14.26 -10.85
N GLY A 21 5.53 -14.04 -9.96
CA GLY A 21 5.63 -14.37 -8.54
C GLY A 21 5.53 -15.87 -8.21
N GLN A 22 5.24 -16.72 -9.18
CA GLN A 22 5.13 -18.18 -9.01
C GLN A 22 6.37 -18.95 -9.47
N LEU A 23 7.41 -18.27 -9.96
CA LEU A 23 8.64 -18.92 -10.41
C LEU A 23 9.67 -18.96 -9.26
N PRO A 24 9.94 -20.14 -8.66
CA PRO A 24 11.03 -20.27 -7.72
C PRO A 24 12.35 -20.09 -8.46
N GLY A 25 13.07 -19.01 -8.18
CA GLY A 25 14.44 -18.80 -8.72
C GLY A 25 14.71 -17.46 -9.40
N VAL A 26 13.76 -16.52 -9.46
CA VAL A 26 14.14 -15.13 -9.81
C VAL A 26 14.80 -14.50 -8.59
N ALA A 27 16.12 -14.66 -8.51
CA ALA A 27 16.93 -14.10 -7.44
C ALA A 27 16.69 -12.59 -7.35
N ILE A 28 16.59 -12.10 -6.12
CA ILE A 28 16.38 -10.68 -5.78
C ILE A 28 17.37 -9.74 -6.52
N GLY A 29 18.60 -10.22 -6.77
CA GLY A 29 19.62 -9.50 -7.55
C GLY A 29 19.27 -9.30 -9.03
N SER A 30 18.43 -10.17 -9.61
CA SER A 30 17.97 -10.04 -11.00
C SER A 30 16.92 -8.94 -11.16
N PHE A 31 16.13 -8.62 -10.12
CA PHE A 31 15.15 -7.53 -10.18
C PHE A 31 15.80 -6.14 -10.08
N SER A 32 16.78 -5.95 -9.18
CA SER A 32 17.52 -4.69 -9.08
C SER A 32 18.37 -4.38 -10.33
N ALA A 33 18.81 -5.41 -11.06
CA ALA A 33 19.50 -5.25 -12.34
C ALA A 33 18.56 -4.85 -13.49
N VAL A 34 17.26 -5.15 -13.38
CA VAL A 34 16.23 -4.84 -14.39
C VAL A 34 15.52 -3.50 -14.10
N PHE A 35 15.46 -3.09 -12.84
CA PHE A 35 14.85 -1.84 -12.38
C PHE A 35 15.86 -1.06 -11.51
N PRO A 36 16.65 -0.15 -12.11
CA PRO A 36 17.64 0.62 -11.36
C PRO A 36 17.00 1.54 -10.30
N ASP A 37 15.70 1.83 -10.42
CA ASP A 37 14.86 2.61 -9.51
C ASP A 37 14.16 1.76 -8.42
N TYR A 38 14.45 0.46 -8.32
CA TYR A 38 13.68 -0.47 -7.47
C TYR A 38 13.62 -0.06 -5.99
N GLN A 39 14.73 0.44 -5.43
CA GLN A 39 14.77 0.91 -4.04
C GLN A 39 13.89 2.14 -3.82
N GLU A 40 13.93 3.10 -4.76
CA GLU A 40 13.09 4.28 -4.72
C GLU A 40 11.61 3.91 -4.85
N ARG A 41 11.29 2.95 -5.72
CA ARG A 41 9.94 2.40 -5.86
C ARG A 41 9.42 1.80 -4.56
N ILE A 42 10.20 0.94 -3.90
CA ILE A 42 9.81 0.36 -2.60
C ILE A 42 9.62 1.48 -1.57
N ALA A 43 10.56 2.42 -1.46
CA ALA A 43 10.43 3.53 -0.52
C ALA A 43 9.16 4.35 -0.75
N ARG A 44 8.83 4.64 -2.02
CA ARG A 44 7.60 5.35 -2.41
C ARG A 44 6.34 4.56 -2.10
N HIS A 45 6.37 3.24 -2.32
CA HIS A 45 5.29 2.30 -2.03
C HIS A 45 5.01 2.21 -0.52
N GLU A 46 6.03 1.93 0.29
CA GLU A 46 5.88 1.81 1.75
C GLU A 46 5.53 3.16 2.42
N ALA A 47 6.11 4.27 1.93
CA ALA A 47 5.74 5.60 2.40
C ALA A 47 4.26 5.93 2.14
N ALA A 48 3.67 5.36 1.10
CA ALA A 48 2.26 5.56 0.82
C ALA A 48 1.37 4.89 1.88
N HIS A 49 1.68 3.64 2.25
CA HIS A 49 1.02 2.94 3.34
C HIS A 49 1.14 3.71 4.66
N PHE A 50 2.35 4.17 4.97
CA PHE A 50 2.62 4.96 6.16
C PHE A 50 1.78 6.24 6.19
N LEU A 51 1.84 7.06 5.14
CA LEU A 51 1.14 8.34 5.09
C LEU A 51 -0.38 8.17 5.16
N VAL A 52 -0.94 7.21 4.42
CA VAL A 52 -2.38 6.95 4.42
C VAL A 52 -2.86 6.41 5.78
N ALA A 53 -2.06 5.55 6.42
CA ALA A 53 -2.32 5.14 7.80
C ALA A 53 -2.31 6.33 8.75
N TYR A 54 -1.30 7.20 8.67
CA TYR A 54 -1.19 8.42 9.47
C TYR A 54 -2.41 9.33 9.33
N LEU A 55 -2.78 9.68 8.08
CA LEU A 55 -3.90 10.58 7.78
C LEU A 55 -5.26 10.01 8.19
N THR A 56 -5.39 8.68 8.21
CA THR A 56 -6.63 8.02 8.69
C THR A 56 -6.60 7.75 10.19
N GLY A 57 -5.50 8.10 10.89
CA GLY A 57 -5.32 8.01 12.33
C GLY A 57 -4.93 6.62 12.84
N LEU A 58 -4.30 5.78 12.01
CA LEU A 58 -3.95 4.40 12.37
C LEU A 58 -2.52 4.45 12.93
N PRO A 59 -2.28 4.01 14.17
CA PRO A 59 -0.97 4.10 14.77
C PRO A 59 0.02 3.25 13.99
N ILE A 60 1.23 3.75 13.87
CA ILE A 60 2.31 3.14 13.10
C ILE A 60 3.34 2.64 14.09
N LEU A 61 3.56 1.33 14.14
CA LEU A 61 4.45 0.71 15.12
C LEU A 61 5.87 0.53 14.59
N GLY A 62 6.03 0.46 13.28
CA GLY A 62 7.33 0.37 12.62
C GLY A 62 7.20 0.28 11.10
N TYR A 63 8.33 0.28 10.40
CA TYR A 63 8.39 0.02 8.97
C TYR A 63 9.72 -0.65 8.59
N SER A 64 9.73 -1.30 7.43
CA SER A 64 10.90 -1.94 6.85
C SER A 64 10.90 -1.72 5.34
N LEU A 65 12.06 -1.31 4.81
CA LEU A 65 12.35 -1.23 3.38
C LEU A 65 13.25 -2.38 2.91
N ASP A 66 13.57 -3.34 3.79
CA ASP A 66 14.47 -4.43 3.48
C ASP A 66 13.85 -5.36 2.42
N ILE A 67 14.60 -5.67 1.37
CA ILE A 67 14.10 -6.48 0.25
C ILE A 67 13.73 -7.90 0.72
N GLY A 68 12.51 -8.35 0.42
CA GLY A 68 11.94 -9.61 0.88
C GLY A 68 11.37 -9.56 2.31
N LYS A 69 11.42 -8.39 2.95
CA LYS A 69 10.80 -8.05 4.23
C LYS A 69 10.17 -6.66 4.18
N GLU A 70 9.85 -6.18 2.98
CA GLU A 70 9.17 -4.90 2.78
C GLU A 70 7.79 -4.99 3.40
N HIS A 71 7.60 -4.18 4.45
CA HIS A 71 6.34 -4.07 5.15
C HIS A 71 6.41 -2.87 6.07
N VAL A 72 5.47 -1.94 5.94
CA VAL A 72 5.13 -1.10 7.09
C VAL A 72 4.45 -2.02 8.11
N ASN A 73 5.10 -2.22 9.28
CA ASN A 73 4.52 -2.85 10.47
C ASN A 73 3.43 -1.92 11.04
N LEU A 74 2.41 -1.67 10.24
CA LEU A 74 1.29 -0.81 10.55
C LEU A 74 0.47 -1.41 11.68
N VAL A 75 0.42 -2.73 11.77
CA VAL A 75 -0.67 -3.35 12.48
C VAL A 75 -0.34 -4.80 12.83
N ASP A 76 0.45 -5.04 13.87
CA ASP A 76 0.45 -6.38 14.51
C ASP A 76 -0.34 -6.32 15.82
N ASP A 77 -0.07 -5.40 16.75
CA ASP A 77 -0.76 -5.40 18.05
C ASP A 77 -2.19 -4.82 18.03
N GLN A 78 -2.44 -3.74 17.28
CA GLN A 78 -3.79 -3.17 17.16
C GLN A 78 -4.64 -3.93 16.13
N LEU A 79 -3.99 -4.52 15.12
CA LEU A 79 -4.63 -5.47 14.21
C LEU A 79 -4.96 -6.72 14.97
N GLN A 80 -4.06 -7.24 15.81
CA GLN A 80 -4.36 -8.35 16.69
C GLN A 80 -5.59 -8.01 17.52
N LYS A 81 -5.71 -6.84 18.14
CA LYS A 81 -6.93 -6.45 18.88
C LYS A 81 -8.19 -6.43 18.00
N LEU A 82 -8.14 -5.88 16.78
CA LEU A 82 -9.24 -5.90 15.80
C LEU A 82 -9.50 -7.30 15.19
N LEU A 83 -8.47 -8.15 15.15
CA LEU A 83 -8.51 -9.54 14.69
C LEU A 83 -9.07 -10.45 15.82
N TYR A 84 -8.83 -10.10 17.08
CA TYR A 84 -9.28 -10.81 18.29
C TYR A 84 -10.76 -10.56 18.58
N SER A 85 -11.31 -9.38 18.21
CA SER A 85 -12.77 -9.14 18.28
C SER A 85 -13.56 -9.94 17.22
N GLY A 86 -12.87 -10.40 16.17
CA GLY A 86 -13.38 -11.31 15.14
C GLY A 86 -14.34 -10.69 14.12
N GLN A 87 -14.67 -9.39 14.24
CA GLN A 87 -15.56 -8.68 13.32
C GLN A 87 -15.10 -7.25 13.14
N LEU A 88 -15.02 -6.82 11.87
CA LEU A 88 -14.75 -5.44 11.49
C LEU A 88 -16.06 -4.78 11.07
N ASP A 89 -16.30 -3.56 11.53
CA ASP A 89 -17.40 -2.75 10.99
C ASP A 89 -17.05 -2.21 9.59
N GLN A 90 -18.05 -1.64 8.89
CA GLN A 90 -17.84 -1.15 7.52
C GLN A 90 -16.79 -0.02 7.45
N LYS A 91 -16.71 0.84 8.46
CA LYS A 91 -15.80 1.98 8.49
C LYS A 91 -14.35 1.51 8.67
N GLU A 92 -14.14 0.48 9.49
CA GLU A 92 -12.84 -0.17 9.66
C GLU A 92 -12.40 -0.87 8.38
N VAL A 93 -13.32 -1.57 7.70
CA VAL A 93 -13.05 -2.22 6.41
C VAL A 93 -12.67 -1.19 5.35
N ASP A 94 -13.42 -0.10 5.22
CA ASP A 94 -13.15 0.96 4.24
C ASP A 94 -11.77 1.57 4.49
N ARG A 95 -11.45 1.87 5.75
CA ARG A 95 -10.16 2.45 6.14
C ARG A 95 -9.00 1.51 5.87
N LEU A 96 -9.10 0.25 6.28
CA LEU A 96 -8.07 -0.76 6.03
C LEU A 96 -7.91 -1.02 4.53
N ALA A 97 -8.99 -0.97 3.74
CA ALA A 97 -8.91 -1.11 2.30
C ALA A 97 -8.14 0.05 1.65
N VAL A 98 -8.40 1.29 2.06
CA VAL A 98 -7.67 2.48 1.57
C VAL A 98 -6.18 2.38 1.91
N ILE A 99 -5.84 1.95 3.14
CA ILE A 99 -4.44 1.74 3.55
C ILE A 99 -3.80 0.62 2.73
N SER A 100 -4.45 -0.55 2.59
CA SER A 100 -3.93 -1.66 1.78
C SER A 100 -3.67 -1.27 0.33
N MET A 101 -4.43 -0.33 -0.23
CA MET A 101 -4.29 0.08 -1.63
C MET A 101 -3.35 1.26 -1.85
N ALA A 102 -2.72 1.78 -0.79
CA ALA A 102 -1.87 2.97 -0.87
C ALA A 102 -0.59 2.74 -1.68
N GLY A 103 0.10 1.61 -1.50
CA GLY A 103 1.30 1.26 -2.27
C GLY A 103 1.02 1.17 -3.77
N LEU A 104 -0.02 0.40 -4.16
CA LEU A 104 -0.50 0.35 -5.54
C LEU A 104 -0.86 1.73 -6.10
N ALA A 105 -1.56 2.55 -5.31
CA ALA A 105 -1.94 3.90 -5.73
C ALA A 105 -0.70 4.77 -5.98
N ALA A 106 0.30 4.75 -5.09
CA ALA A 106 1.53 5.50 -5.25
C ALA A 106 2.31 5.08 -6.50
N GLU A 107 2.43 3.77 -6.75
CA GLU A 107 3.09 3.28 -7.96
C GLU A 107 2.35 3.71 -9.23
N GLY A 108 1.01 3.64 -9.23
CA GLY A 108 0.20 4.04 -10.38
C GLY A 108 0.16 5.55 -10.64
N LEU A 109 0.62 6.37 -9.69
CA LEU A 109 0.77 7.82 -9.86
C LEU A 109 2.12 8.23 -10.45
N GLU A 110 3.17 7.45 -10.16
CA GLU A 110 4.56 7.80 -10.52
C GLU A 110 5.08 7.01 -11.73
N TYR A 111 4.67 5.75 -11.87
CA TYR A 111 5.27 4.82 -12.84
C TYR A 111 4.27 4.33 -13.88
N ASP A 112 4.77 3.99 -15.07
CA ASP A 112 3.98 3.40 -16.16
C ASP A 112 3.43 2.00 -15.83
N LYS A 113 4.05 1.30 -14.87
CA LYS A 113 3.68 -0.07 -14.47
C LYS A 113 3.72 -0.20 -12.95
N VAL A 114 2.72 -0.91 -12.43
CA VAL A 114 2.65 -1.35 -11.04
C VAL A 114 3.30 -2.73 -10.94
N VAL A 115 4.17 -2.93 -9.95
CA VAL A 115 4.94 -4.16 -9.75
C VAL A 115 4.67 -4.80 -8.37
N GLY A 116 4.45 -4.01 -7.32
CA GLY A 116 4.38 -4.49 -5.92
C GLY A 116 3.02 -4.95 -5.37
N GLN A 117 2.01 -5.23 -6.19
CA GLN A 117 0.61 -5.29 -5.72
C GLN A 117 0.14 -6.57 -5.00
N SER A 118 0.88 -7.69 -5.06
CA SER A 118 0.33 -9.00 -4.68
C SER A 118 0.12 -9.16 -3.16
N ALA A 119 1.07 -8.69 -2.35
CA ALA A 119 0.99 -8.73 -0.90
C ALA A 119 -0.14 -7.83 -0.36
N ASP A 120 -0.30 -6.65 -0.94
CA ASP A 120 -1.35 -5.69 -0.63
C ASP A 120 -2.75 -6.23 -0.88
N LEU A 121 -2.96 -6.83 -2.06
CA LEU A 121 -4.25 -7.43 -2.42
C LEU A 121 -4.57 -8.65 -1.54
N PHE A 122 -3.56 -9.42 -1.15
CA PHE A 122 -3.76 -10.52 -0.19
C PHE A 122 -4.17 -10.01 1.19
N THR A 123 -3.53 -8.93 1.65
CA THR A 123 -3.88 -8.25 2.90
C THR A 123 -5.30 -7.70 2.86
N LEU A 124 -5.67 -7.03 1.77
CA LEU A 124 -7.05 -6.57 1.55
C LEU A 124 -8.03 -7.75 1.61
N GLN A 125 -7.76 -8.84 0.88
CA GLN A 125 -8.63 -10.02 0.88
C GLN A 125 -8.80 -10.62 2.27
N ARG A 126 -7.73 -10.61 3.09
CA ARG A 126 -7.77 -11.05 4.48
C ARG A 126 -8.75 -10.22 5.32
N PHE A 127 -8.85 -8.92 5.08
CA PHE A 127 -9.83 -8.05 5.74
C PHE A 127 -11.25 -8.28 5.22
N LEU A 128 -11.44 -8.35 3.90
CA LEU A 128 -12.75 -8.59 3.29
C LEU A 128 -13.38 -9.91 3.74
N ASN A 129 -12.57 -10.95 3.94
CA ASN A 129 -13.03 -12.24 4.43
C ASN A 129 -13.54 -12.21 5.89
N ARG A 130 -13.31 -11.12 6.62
CA ARG A 130 -13.74 -10.94 8.03
C ARG A 130 -14.92 -9.97 8.19
N THR A 131 -15.35 -9.33 7.11
CA THR A 131 -16.51 -8.42 7.11
C THR A 131 -17.81 -9.19 7.35
N LYS A 132 -18.71 -8.63 8.17
CA LYS A 132 -20.07 -9.17 8.36
C LYS A 132 -21.13 -8.11 8.07
N PRO A 133 -22.12 -8.40 7.20
CA PRO A 133 -22.26 -9.61 6.38
C PRO A 133 -21.15 -9.73 5.32
N PRO A 134 -20.88 -10.94 4.79
CA PRO A 134 -19.89 -11.13 3.74
C PRO A 134 -20.22 -10.30 2.50
N LEU A 135 -19.20 -9.64 1.93
CA LEU A 135 -19.35 -8.86 0.71
C LEU A 135 -19.37 -9.77 -0.52
N GLY A 136 -20.32 -9.54 -1.43
CA GLY A 136 -20.34 -10.19 -2.74
C GLY A 136 -19.15 -9.77 -3.61
N LYS A 137 -18.80 -10.57 -4.63
CA LYS A 137 -17.64 -10.30 -5.51
C LYS A 137 -17.66 -8.91 -6.15
N ALA A 138 -18.83 -8.44 -6.58
CA ALA A 138 -18.99 -7.11 -7.16
C ALA A 138 -18.73 -5.99 -6.13
N GLN A 139 -19.19 -6.17 -4.89
CA GLN A 139 -18.94 -5.23 -3.80
C GLN A 139 -17.45 -5.18 -3.45
N GLN A 140 -16.80 -6.34 -3.36
CA GLN A 140 -15.35 -6.41 -3.12
C GLN A 140 -14.58 -5.66 -4.21
N GLN A 141 -14.88 -5.90 -5.49
CA GLN A 141 -14.20 -5.18 -6.58
C GLN A 141 -14.48 -3.67 -6.56
N ASN A 142 -15.70 -3.25 -6.26
CA ASN A 142 -16.05 -1.84 -6.17
C ASN A 142 -15.33 -1.16 -5.00
N LEU A 143 -15.25 -1.84 -3.85
CA LEU A 143 -14.48 -1.38 -2.69
C LEU A 143 -12.99 -1.26 -3.03
N THR A 144 -12.40 -2.24 -3.70
CA THR A 144 -11.00 -2.16 -4.15
C THR A 144 -10.76 -0.95 -5.07
N ARG A 145 -11.61 -0.75 -6.09
CA ARG A 145 -11.50 0.40 -7.00
C ARG A 145 -11.64 1.72 -6.27
N TRP A 146 -12.63 1.82 -5.39
CA TRP A 146 -12.85 2.99 -4.56
C TRP A 146 -11.65 3.27 -3.66
N ALA A 147 -11.12 2.25 -2.98
CA ALA A 147 -9.98 2.39 -2.08
C ALA A 147 -8.73 2.90 -2.80
N VAL A 148 -8.43 2.40 -4.01
CA VAL A 148 -7.34 2.92 -4.85
C VAL A 148 -7.54 4.39 -5.19
N LEU A 149 -8.75 4.80 -5.57
CA LEU A 149 -9.05 6.19 -5.91
C LEU A 149 -8.90 7.12 -4.71
N ILE A 150 -9.36 6.70 -3.54
CA ILE A 150 -9.23 7.48 -2.30
C ILE A 150 -7.76 7.58 -1.89
N ALA A 151 -7.03 6.46 -1.90
CA ALA A 151 -5.60 6.47 -1.58
C ALA A 151 -4.82 7.38 -2.54
N ALA A 152 -5.08 7.28 -3.85
CA ALA A 152 -4.49 8.17 -4.84
C ALA A 152 -4.84 9.64 -4.59
N SER A 153 -6.08 9.95 -4.20
CA SER A 153 -6.49 11.31 -3.84
C SER A 153 -5.74 11.83 -2.62
N LEU A 154 -5.61 11.02 -1.56
CA LEU A 154 -4.88 11.39 -0.35
C LEU A 154 -3.40 11.67 -0.68
N LEU A 155 -2.77 10.79 -1.46
CA LEU A 155 -1.37 10.96 -1.86
C LEU A 155 -1.15 12.21 -2.72
N LYS A 156 -2.04 12.47 -3.69
CA LYS A 156 -1.97 13.70 -4.50
C LYS A 156 -2.13 14.97 -3.67
N ASN A 157 -3.09 14.97 -2.76
CA ASN A 157 -3.38 16.15 -1.94
C ASN A 157 -2.31 16.40 -0.88
N ASN A 158 -1.51 15.39 -0.53
CA ASN A 158 -0.43 15.47 0.45
C ASN A 158 0.92 15.13 -0.20
N LYS A 159 1.13 15.55 -1.47
CA LYS A 159 2.31 15.17 -2.24
C LYS A 159 3.63 15.58 -1.56
N ALA A 160 3.68 16.79 -1.01
CA ALA A 160 4.87 17.28 -0.30
C ALA A 160 5.22 16.41 0.91
N ALA A 161 4.22 16.06 1.72
CA ALA A 161 4.39 15.15 2.85
C ALA A 161 4.78 13.74 2.40
N HIS A 162 4.22 13.22 1.30
CA HIS A 162 4.63 11.92 0.75
C HIS A 162 6.08 11.94 0.30
N ASP A 163 6.52 12.95 -0.45
CA ASP A 163 7.90 13.07 -0.92
C ASP A 163 8.88 13.23 0.26
N ALA A 164 8.54 14.04 1.27
CA ALA A 164 9.34 14.22 2.48
C ALA A 164 9.47 12.90 3.27
N LEU A 165 8.37 12.16 3.40
CA LEU A 165 8.35 10.85 4.04
C LEU A 165 9.19 9.82 3.27
N VAL A 166 9.12 9.79 1.94
CA VAL A 166 9.98 8.92 1.11
C VAL A 166 11.45 9.19 1.37
N SER A 167 11.85 10.46 1.45
CA SER A 167 13.22 10.85 1.77
C SER A 167 13.64 10.38 3.16
N ALA A 168 12.81 10.64 4.18
CA ALA A 168 13.08 10.22 5.56
C ALA A 168 13.18 8.70 5.68
N MET A 169 12.26 7.96 5.04
CA MET A 169 12.25 6.50 5.08
C MET A 169 13.46 5.89 4.37
N SER A 170 13.87 6.45 3.23
CA SER A 170 15.06 6.03 2.48
C SER A 170 16.35 6.24 3.27
N GLN A 171 16.38 7.25 4.15
CA GLN A 171 17.46 7.50 5.10
C GLN A 171 17.36 6.65 6.38
N LYS A 172 16.40 5.72 6.45
CA LYS A 172 16.15 4.85 7.62
C LYS A 172 15.85 5.63 8.89
N ALA A 173 15.12 6.75 8.78
CA ALA A 173 14.66 7.51 9.93
C ALA A 173 13.82 6.66 10.90
N THR A 174 13.70 7.08 12.14
CA THR A 174 12.77 6.43 13.08
C THR A 174 11.32 6.74 12.68
N VAL A 175 10.34 6.01 13.23
CA VAL A 175 8.91 6.33 13.04
C VAL A 175 8.62 7.78 13.43
N LEU A 176 9.20 8.25 14.54
CA LEU A 176 9.05 9.64 14.98
C LEU A 176 9.64 10.62 13.97
N GLY A 177 10.84 10.36 13.44
CA GLY A 177 11.44 11.20 12.41
C GLY A 177 10.63 11.22 11.11
N CYS A 178 9.98 10.11 10.77
CA CYS A 178 9.03 10.04 9.65
C CYS A 178 7.79 10.90 9.89
N ILE A 179 7.21 10.87 11.10
CA ILE A 179 6.07 11.72 11.47
C ILE A 179 6.47 13.19 11.44
N GLU A 180 7.63 13.54 11.97
CA GLU A 180 8.16 14.91 11.92
C GLU A 180 8.33 15.40 10.47
N ALA A 181 8.79 14.53 9.55
CA ALA A 181 8.89 14.87 8.14
C ALA A 181 7.52 15.13 7.48
N ILE A 182 6.47 14.40 7.88
CA ILE A 182 5.09 14.62 7.41
C ILE A 182 4.58 15.99 7.90
N GLU A 183 4.71 16.25 9.20
CA GLU A 183 4.18 17.48 9.83
C GLU A 183 4.89 18.74 9.33
N ASN A 184 6.20 18.67 9.10
CA ASN A 184 6.97 19.82 8.59
C ASN A 184 6.73 20.11 7.09
N ALA A 185 6.12 19.18 6.35
CA ALA A 185 5.83 19.30 4.93
C ALA A 185 4.36 19.63 4.63
N SER A 186 3.52 19.74 5.68
CA SER A 186 2.08 20.00 5.61
C SER A 186 1.73 21.47 5.71
#